data_AF-A0A2V6MPU9-F1
#
_entry.id   AF-A0A2V6MPU9-F1
#
_cell.length_a   1.000
_cell.length_b   1.000
_cell.length_c   1.000
_cell.angle_alpha   90.00
_cell.angle_beta   90.00
_cell.angle_gamma   90.00
#
_symmetry.space_group_name_H-M   'P 1'
#
loop_
_entity.id
_entity.type
_entity.pdbx_description
1 polymer ?
#
loop_
_entity_poly.entity_id
_entity_poly.type
_entity_poly.pdbx_seq_one_letter_code
_entity_poly.pdbx_strand_id
1 'polypeptide(L)'
;MKTPLRILLTLLFLQFAFMTSSNATDIVRISAQYKKDTIAAPDPDYPIKAQHLGYQGQGIYRLAVNDKTGVADEVKVLRTTGHRELDASAVMTLFQWKFRPGAVKQRDVLVVFHLTGWVRGLH
;
A
#
# COMPACT_ATOMS: atom_id res chain seq x y z
N MET A 1 -2.75 15.92 52.91
CA MET A 1 -1.56 15.90 52.02
C MET A 1 -1.00 14.48 51.84
N LYS A 2 -1.68 13.60 51.10
CA LYS A 2 -1.19 12.22 50.83
C LYS A 2 -1.62 11.71 49.45
N THR A 3 -1.31 12.43 48.38
CA THR A 3 -1.55 11.98 47.00
C THR A 3 -0.52 12.39 45.94
N PRO A 4 0.80 12.61 46.21
CA PRO A 4 1.72 12.85 45.10
C PRO A 4 2.18 11.55 44.42
N LEU A 5 2.29 10.44 45.15
CA LEU A 5 2.97 9.24 44.64
C LEU A 5 2.11 8.33 43.74
N ARG A 6 0.78 8.33 43.95
CA ARG A 6 -0.16 7.56 43.11
C ARG A 6 -0.37 8.19 41.72
N ILE A 7 -0.33 9.51 41.64
CA ILE A 7 -0.49 10.27 40.39
C ILE A 7 0.79 10.18 39.56
N LEU A 8 1.96 10.15 40.21
CA LEU A 8 3.25 9.99 39.55
C LEU A 8 3.40 8.60 38.90
N LEU A 9 2.86 7.55 39.55
CA LEU A 9 2.92 6.18 39.03
C LEU A 9 1.97 5.93 37.86
N THR A 10 0.79 6.57 37.84
CA THR A 10 -0.16 6.45 36.73
C THR A 10 0.30 7.23 35.48
N LEU A 11 0.98 8.36 35.66
CA LEU A 11 1.58 9.11 34.54
C LEU A 11 2.74 8.35 33.88
N LEU A 12 3.51 7.59 34.65
CA LEU A 12 4.62 6.78 34.13
C LEU A 12 4.14 5.60 33.25
N PHE A 13 2.97 5.03 33.54
CA PHE A 13 2.36 3.97 32.73
C PHE A 13 1.69 4.47 31.44
N LEU A 14 1.24 5.73 31.40
CA LEU A 14 0.59 6.31 30.22
C LEU A 14 1.58 6.64 29.09
N GLN A 15 2.87 6.84 29.42
CA GLN A 15 3.90 7.18 28.42
C GLN A 15 4.48 5.95 27.70
N PHE A 16 4.36 4.75 28.28
CA PHE A 16 4.90 3.54 27.65
C PHE A 16 4.00 2.98 26.53
N ALA A 17 2.73 3.41 26.47
CA ALA A 17 1.78 2.94 25.44
C ALA A 17 1.77 3.79 24.16
N PHE A 18 2.50 4.91 24.12
CA PHE A 18 2.51 5.86 22.99
C PHE A 18 3.78 5.77 22.14
N MET A 19 4.23 4.55 21.85
CA MET A 19 5.30 4.33 20.87
C MET A 19 5.01 3.11 19.98
N THR A 20 3.79 3.03 19.45
CA THR A 20 3.54 2.20 18.27
C THR A 20 3.86 3.00 17.01
N SER A 21 5.14 3.32 16.79
CA SER A 21 5.58 3.73 15.45
C SER A 21 5.70 2.48 14.58
N SER A 22 4.58 2.03 14.01
CA SER A 22 4.60 1.07 12.91
C SER A 22 5.07 1.79 11.64
N ASN A 23 6.35 2.15 11.58
CA ASN A 23 6.97 2.59 10.32
C ASN A 23 7.33 1.36 9.50
N ALA A 24 6.30 0.63 9.03
CA ALA A 24 6.51 -0.16 7.83
C ALA A 24 6.95 0.84 6.76
N THR A 25 8.12 0.61 6.16
CA THR A 25 8.64 1.41 5.06
C THR A 25 7.69 1.21 3.89
N ASP A 26 6.62 2.01 3.85
CA ASP A 26 5.51 1.83 2.92
C ASP A 26 5.90 2.43 1.57
N ILE A 27 6.73 1.67 0.85
CA ILE A 27 7.27 2.07 -0.45
C ILE A 27 6.21 2.02 -1.57
N VAL A 28 5.14 1.24 -1.37
CA VAL A 28 3.99 1.13 -2.28
C VAL A 28 2.68 1.20 -1.50
N ARG A 29 1.94 2.29 -1.66
CA ARG A 29 0.68 2.53 -0.94
C ARG A 29 -0.52 2.25 -1.83
N ILE A 30 -1.39 1.36 -1.34
CA ILE A 30 -2.74 1.14 -1.88
C ILE A 30 -3.74 1.25 -0.73
N SER A 31 -4.73 2.14 -0.85
CA SER A 31 -5.73 2.33 0.22
C SER A 31 -6.51 1.04 0.49
N ALA A 32 -6.68 0.71 1.77
CA ALA A 32 -7.43 -0.46 2.23
C ALA A 32 -8.88 -0.49 1.70
N GLN A 33 -9.45 0.68 1.36
CA GLN A 33 -10.78 0.78 0.76
C GLN A 33 -10.90 0.00 -0.56
N TYR A 34 -9.81 -0.08 -1.34
CA TYR A 34 -9.79 -0.83 -2.59
C TYR A 34 -9.75 -2.34 -2.37
N LYS A 35 -9.26 -2.78 -1.21
CA LYS A 35 -9.10 -4.20 -0.83
C LYS A 35 -10.32 -4.78 -0.12
N LYS A 36 -11.31 -3.98 0.28
CA LYS A 36 -12.48 -4.41 1.08
C LYS A 36 -13.24 -5.62 0.49
N ASP A 37 -13.29 -5.70 -0.83
CA ASP A 37 -14.02 -6.73 -1.56
C ASP A 37 -13.13 -7.84 -2.13
N THR A 38 -11.87 -7.88 -1.69
CA THR A 38 -10.87 -8.81 -2.19
C THR A 38 -10.75 -10.05 -1.31
N ILE A 39 -10.45 -11.17 -1.96
CA ILE A 39 -9.97 -12.42 -1.35
C ILE A 39 -8.44 -12.39 -1.31
N ALA A 40 -7.81 -11.88 -2.38
CA ALA A 40 -6.36 -11.68 -2.48
C ALA A 40 -6.08 -10.36 -3.20
N ALA A 41 -5.22 -9.54 -2.62
CA ALA A 41 -4.84 -8.23 -3.15
C ALA A 41 -3.38 -7.91 -2.76
N PRO A 42 -2.40 -8.64 -3.34
CA PRO A 42 -0.99 -8.35 -3.10
C PRO A 42 -0.66 -6.92 -3.52
N ASP A 43 0.26 -6.29 -2.80
CA ASP A 43 0.82 -4.99 -3.20
C ASP A 43 1.90 -5.16 -4.26
N PRO A 44 2.03 -4.23 -5.23
CA PRO A 44 3.10 -4.28 -6.21
C PRO A 44 4.48 -4.21 -5.58
N ASP A 45 5.43 -4.92 -6.16
CA ASP A 45 6.83 -4.77 -5.78
C ASP A 45 7.36 -3.43 -6.27
N TYR A 46 8.27 -2.82 -5.52
CA TYR A 46 9.02 -1.67 -6.01
C TYR A 46 10.27 -2.16 -6.75
N PRO A 47 10.36 -2.02 -8.08
CA PRO A 47 11.48 -2.58 -8.84
C PRO A 47 12.82 -1.99 -8.37
N ILE A 48 13.82 -2.83 -8.11
CA ILE A 48 15.16 -2.40 -7.64
C ILE A 48 15.78 -1.34 -8.55
N LYS A 49 15.65 -1.49 -9.87
CA LYS A 49 16.11 -0.50 -10.84
C LYS A 49 15.43 0.87 -10.64
N ALA A 50 14.13 0.88 -10.39
CA ALA A 50 13.38 2.11 -10.12
C ALA A 50 13.78 2.73 -8.77
N GLN A 51 14.07 1.89 -7.75
CA GLN A 51 14.60 2.36 -6.47
C GLN A 51 15.96 3.06 -6.64
N HIS A 52 16.90 2.44 -7.36
CA HIS A 52 18.23 3.01 -7.62
C HIS A 52 18.17 4.31 -8.42
N LEU A 53 17.21 4.44 -9.34
CA LEU A 53 16.99 5.65 -10.13
C LEU A 53 16.17 6.72 -9.41
N GLY A 54 15.67 6.43 -8.20
CA GLY A 54 14.87 7.37 -7.44
C GLY A 54 13.46 7.61 -8.00
N TYR A 55 12.97 6.74 -8.89
CA TYR A 55 11.69 6.93 -9.57
C TYR A 55 10.53 6.82 -8.60
N GLN A 56 9.66 7.82 -8.54
CA GLN A 56 8.47 7.86 -7.69
C GLN A 56 7.29 8.33 -8.51
N GLY A 57 6.07 8.08 -8.04
CA GLY A 57 4.89 8.58 -8.72
C GLY A 57 3.63 7.81 -8.33
N GLN A 58 2.52 8.22 -8.92
CA GLN A 58 1.23 7.60 -8.67
C GLN A 58 0.52 7.27 -9.97
N GLY A 59 -0.03 6.06 -10.05
CA GLY A 59 -0.79 5.59 -11.19
C GLY A 59 -2.22 5.26 -10.81
N ILE A 60 -3.14 5.39 -11.76
CA ILE A 60 -4.53 4.96 -11.61
C ILE A 60 -4.80 3.87 -12.62
N TYR A 61 -5.28 2.73 -12.13
CA TYR A 61 -5.48 1.52 -12.92
C TYR A 61 -6.91 1.02 -12.77
N ARG A 62 -7.56 0.71 -13.88
CA ARG A 62 -8.92 0.19 -13.92
C ARG A 62 -8.89 -1.32 -14.13
N LEU A 63 -9.36 -2.05 -13.14
CA LEU A 63 -9.52 -3.49 -13.18
C LEU A 63 -10.94 -3.81 -13.67
N ALA A 64 -11.06 -4.60 -14.74
CA ALA A 64 -12.32 -5.26 -15.09
C ALA A 64 -12.31 -6.66 -14.45
N VAL A 65 -13.36 -6.96 -13.69
CA VAL A 65 -13.42 -8.15 -12.84
C VAL A 65 -14.43 -9.13 -13.41
N ASN A 66 -14.04 -10.40 -13.49
CA ASN A 66 -14.92 -11.47 -13.90
C ASN A 66 -16.02 -11.71 -12.85
N ASP A 67 -17.28 -11.53 -13.22
CA ASP A 67 -18.41 -11.69 -12.29
C ASP A 67 -18.48 -13.11 -11.67
N LYS A 68 -18.04 -14.14 -12.39
CA LYS A 68 -18.14 -15.54 -11.95
C LYS A 68 -16.95 -15.98 -11.10
N THR A 69 -15.74 -15.60 -11.49
CA THR A 69 -14.50 -16.08 -10.83
C THR A 69 -13.94 -15.08 -9.81
N GLY A 70 -14.28 -13.80 -9.96
CA GLY A 70 -13.72 -12.70 -9.20
C GLY A 70 -12.29 -12.30 -9.61
N VAL A 71 -11.73 -12.90 -10.65
CA VAL A 71 -10.36 -12.56 -11.13
C VAL A 71 -10.40 -11.26 -11.94
N ALA A 72 -9.33 -10.46 -11.86
CA ALA A 72 -9.14 -9.32 -12.75
C ALA A 72 -8.77 -9.80 -14.17
N ASP A 73 -9.72 -9.71 -15.11
CA ASP A 73 -9.54 -10.15 -16.51
C ASP A 73 -8.80 -9.09 -17.35
N GLU A 74 -8.91 -7.82 -16.98
CA GLU A 74 -8.27 -6.71 -17.68
C GLU A 74 -7.78 -5.64 -16.69
N VAL A 75 -6.62 -5.05 -16.97
CA VAL A 75 -6.09 -3.88 -16.26
C VAL A 75 -5.76 -2.78 -17.27
N LYS A 76 -6.51 -1.68 -17.23
CA LYS A 76 -6.26 -0.48 -18.04
C LYS A 76 -5.51 0.57 -17.24
N VAL A 77 -4.45 1.15 -17.82
CA VAL A 77 -3.76 2.29 -17.24
C VAL A 77 -4.55 3.56 -17.57
N LEU A 78 -5.20 4.17 -16.57
CA LEU A 78 -5.91 5.45 -16.72
C LEU A 78 -4.97 6.64 -16.51
N ARG A 79 -3.98 6.48 -15.64
CA ARG A 79 -2.92 7.44 -15.38
C ARG A 79 -1.62 6.68 -15.11
N THR A 80 -0.58 7.01 -15.86
CA THR A 80 0.79 6.51 -15.65
C THR A 80 1.42 7.19 -14.44
N THR A 81 2.32 6.48 -13.76
CA THR A 81 3.25 7.05 -12.78
C THR A 81 4.28 7.99 -13.42
N GLY A 82 4.45 7.94 -14.74
CA GLY A 82 5.55 8.56 -15.49
C GLY A 82 6.76 7.64 -15.70
N HIS A 83 6.76 6.46 -15.08
CA HIS A 83 7.87 5.51 -15.13
C HIS A 83 7.40 4.11 -15.52
N ARG A 84 7.87 3.61 -16.66
CA ARG A 84 7.44 2.33 -17.23
C ARG A 84 7.64 1.16 -16.28
N GLU A 85 8.74 1.14 -15.53
CA GLU A 85 9.04 0.08 -14.56
C GLU A 85 8.02 0.03 -13.42
N LEU A 86 7.57 1.18 -12.93
CA LEU A 86 6.57 1.26 -11.86
C LEU A 86 5.19 0.84 -12.37
N ASP A 87 4.82 1.32 -13.57
CA ASP A 87 3.54 0.95 -14.20
C ASP A 87 3.47 -0.55 -14.51
N ALA A 88 4.57 -1.14 -15.00
CA ALA A 88 4.64 -2.57 -15.28
C ALA A 88 4.44 -3.39 -14.01
N SER A 89 5.11 -3.02 -12.91
CA SER A 89 4.93 -3.70 -11.62
C SER A 89 3.49 -3.61 -11.13
N ALA A 90 2.89 -2.41 -11.16
CA ALA A 90 1.51 -2.22 -10.76
C ALA A 90 0.55 -3.07 -11.60
N VAL A 91 0.66 -3.04 -12.93
CA VAL A 91 -0.22 -3.80 -13.83
C VAL A 91 -0.08 -5.31 -13.58
N MET A 92 1.15 -5.83 -13.50
CA MET A 92 1.39 -7.25 -13.28
C MET A 92 0.81 -7.76 -11.96
N THR A 93 0.92 -6.98 -10.89
CA THR A 93 0.35 -7.35 -9.60
C THR A 93 -1.17 -7.19 -9.56
N LEU A 94 -1.72 -6.16 -10.21
CA LEU A 94 -3.18 -5.96 -10.24
C LEU A 94 -3.91 -7.05 -11.03
N PHE A 95 -3.27 -7.71 -12.00
CA PHE A 95 -3.80 -8.93 -12.62
C PHE A 95 -3.91 -10.12 -11.64
N GLN A 96 -3.15 -10.12 -10.56
CA GLN A 96 -3.20 -11.18 -9.53
C GLN A 96 -4.28 -10.91 -8.48
N TRP A 97 -4.97 -9.76 -8.54
CA TRP A 97 -6.03 -9.46 -7.61
C TRP A 97 -7.25 -10.35 -7.85
N LYS A 98 -7.81 -10.82 -6.75
CA LYS A 98 -9.03 -11.63 -6.74
C LYS A 98 -10.06 -11.01 -5.81
N PHE A 99 -11.21 -10.71 -6.36
CA PHE A 99 -12.39 -10.21 -5.68
C PHE A 99 -13.32 -11.36 -5.28
N ARG A 100 -14.23 -11.09 -4.34
CA ARG A 100 -15.38 -11.95 -4.13
C ARG A 100 -16.22 -11.96 -5.43
N PRO A 101 -16.59 -13.13 -6.00
CA PRO A 101 -17.43 -13.19 -7.19
C PRO A 101 -18.71 -12.36 -7.03
N GLY A 102 -19.06 -11.59 -8.07
CA GLY A 102 -20.22 -10.70 -8.07
C GLY A 102 -20.13 -9.45 -7.17
N ALA A 103 -19.04 -9.24 -6.42
CA ALA A 103 -18.93 -8.09 -5.53
C ALA A 103 -18.69 -6.77 -6.29
N VAL A 104 -17.91 -6.82 -7.37
CA VAL A 104 -17.61 -5.68 -8.24
C VAL A 104 -17.46 -6.13 -9.68
N LYS A 105 -17.92 -5.30 -10.62
CA LYS A 105 -17.65 -5.46 -12.06
C LYS A 105 -16.36 -4.75 -12.48
N GLN A 106 -16.07 -3.63 -11.81
CA GLN A 106 -14.94 -2.76 -12.15
C GLN A 106 -14.44 -2.06 -10.89
N ARG A 107 -13.12 -1.84 -10.81
CA ARG A 107 -12.49 -1.05 -9.74
C ARG A 107 -11.36 -0.19 -10.29
N ASP A 108 -11.39 1.10 -10.00
CA ASP A 108 -10.27 2.00 -10.25
C ASP A 108 -9.42 2.06 -8.97
N VAL A 109 -8.14 1.71 -9.08
CA VAL A 109 -7.18 1.60 -7.97
C VAL A 109 -6.07 2.63 -8.15
N LEU A 110 -5.88 3.46 -7.12
CA LEU A 110 -4.71 4.35 -7.01
C LEU A 110 -3.56 3.57 -6.37
N VAL A 111 -2.44 3.49 -7.07
CA VAL A 111 -1.18 2.93 -6.58
C VAL A 111 -0.16 4.04 -6.47
N VAL A 112 0.45 4.20 -5.30
CA VAL A 112 1.41 5.27 -5.03
C VAL A 112 2.77 4.66 -4.69
N PHE A 113 3.79 5.00 -5.47
CA PHE A 113 5.18 4.61 -5.24
C PHE A 113 5.95 5.78 -4.63
N HIS A 114 6.50 5.60 -3.43
CA HIS A 114 7.35 6.58 -2.77
C HIS A 114 8.58 5.92 -2.15
N LEU A 115 9.74 6.55 -2.28
CA LEU A 115 10.90 6.21 -1.46
C LEU A 115 10.82 7.04 -0.19
N THR A 116 10.53 6.38 0.93
CA THR A 116 10.80 6.97 2.23
C THR A 116 12.31 6.97 2.47
N GLY A 117 12.89 8.15 2.67
CA GLY A 117 14.33 8.31 2.78
C GLY A 117 14.87 7.77 4.10
N TRP A 118 15.43 6.57 4.08
CA TRP A 118 16.57 6.15 4.91
C TRP A 118 17.24 4.89 4.33
N VAL A 119 17.61 4.95 3.04
CA VAL A 119 18.55 3.98 2.44
C VAL A 119 19.80 4.75 2.04
N ARG A 120 20.51 5.31 3.03
CA ARG A 120 21.94 5.55 2.86
C ARG A 120 22.62 4.24 3.18
N GLY A 121 22.87 3.45 2.14
CA GLY A 121 23.80 2.33 2.21
C GLY A 121 25.14 2.86 2.74
N LEU A 122 25.63 2.19 3.78
CA LEU A 122 27.03 2.22 4.16
C LEU A 122 27.83 1.76 2.94
N HIS A 123 28.59 2.68 2.36
CA HIS A 123 29.72 2.39 1.48
C HIS A 123 30.96 3.02 2.11
#